data_AF-A0A975T3B7-F1
#
_entry.id   AF-A0A975T3B7-F1
#
_cell.length_a   1.000
_cell.length_b   1.000
_cell.length_c   1.000
_cell.angle_alpha   90.00
_cell.angle_beta   90.00
_cell.angle_gamma   90.00
#
_symmetry.space_group_name_H-M   'P 1'
#
loop_
_entity.id
_entity.type
_entity.pdbx_description
1 polymer ?
#
loop_
_entity_poly.entity_id
_entity_poly.type
_entity_poly.pdbx_seq_one_letter_code
_entity_poly.pdbx_strand_id
1 'polypeptide(L)'
;MADLLSRLNLSLPDQVTFNFSLQSSFGNRFGQDSYFDVQVTGNNTLAGWFDGYCIDTDRGIPTSGTLTAKVYSTYEQLPNQLLGAQSTLLGAPTGFGNIEYPENFDLLNWILNQSFVGETLLDQNSSSLGVVTYSDVQRAIWSLIDNQNSTTGLGPYNQARADRIISLALANGEGFIPSYEYTTIFGKQVIGKVGVILAPDTNPNDSNPVDRQFIIIGVSLAKLGDFVYHDLNTNGIQDAGEAGIAGATVNLFIDANNNNVIDTGELVGSTTTDANGKYSFETLPGDYKVQFVKPAGYDAISPGNQGTDDTKDSDPNVSTFTTGLINLSSGENDTTNDAGFYKNSSIAGVVYVDANNDGVKGTSESGIGGVTITLTGTNDLGSVTLTTTTAADGSYSFGNLRPGTYQLVESQPDGFLDGKDAVGSQGGTLGNDQVSNIILTSGTNGVNNNFGELLAASLGDRVWEDSNANGIQDNGELGLAGVTVKLLDGNGNPVIVGGTPVTATTDANGNYLSVA
;
A
#
# COMPACT_ATOMS: atom_id res chain seq x y z
N MET A 1 9.38 13.74 14.65
CA MET A 1 10.13 13.05 15.72
C MET A 1 9.59 13.39 17.11
N ALA A 2 9.10 14.61 17.36
CA ALA A 2 7.77 14.72 17.99
C ALA A 2 6.83 13.95 17.04
N ASP A 3 6.31 12.76 17.33
CA ASP A 3 5.39 12.54 18.42
C ASP A 3 5.11 11.03 18.61
N LEU A 4 6.11 10.14 18.75
CA LEU A 4 5.76 8.71 18.95
C LEU A 4 4.88 8.57 20.19
N LEU A 5 5.29 9.19 21.30
CA LEU A 5 4.59 9.06 22.58
C LEU A 5 3.15 9.64 22.59
N SER A 6 2.89 10.81 22.01
CA SER A 6 1.50 11.31 21.98
C SER A 6 0.65 10.64 20.90
N ARG A 7 1.25 10.15 19.80
CA ARG A 7 0.58 9.23 18.85
C ARG A 7 0.16 7.92 19.54
N LEU A 8 1.03 7.34 20.36
CA LEU A 8 0.73 6.13 21.12
C LEU A 8 -0.37 6.35 22.15
N ASN A 9 -0.52 7.57 22.69
CA ASN A 9 -1.58 7.84 23.64
C ASN A 9 -2.99 7.71 23.03
N LEU A 10 -3.15 8.04 21.75
CA LEU A 10 -4.42 7.84 21.03
C LEU A 10 -4.80 6.35 20.93
N SER A 11 -3.81 5.46 21.07
CA SER A 11 -4.02 4.01 21.01
C SER A 11 -4.39 3.37 22.35
N LEU A 12 -4.33 4.13 23.45
CA LEU A 12 -4.60 3.61 24.78
C LEU A 12 -6.10 3.68 25.10
N PRO A 13 -6.68 2.65 25.76
CA PRO A 13 -8.05 2.71 26.22
C PRO A 13 -8.14 3.64 27.44
N ASP A 14 -9.21 4.43 27.57
CA ASP A 14 -9.40 5.36 28.71
C ASP A 14 -9.30 4.65 30.08
N GLN A 15 -9.83 3.44 30.17
CA GLN A 15 -9.91 2.65 31.38
C GLN A 15 -9.80 1.16 31.08
N VAL A 16 -9.13 0.42 31.97
CA VAL A 16 -9.00 -1.04 31.90
C VAL A 16 -9.37 -1.71 33.22
N THR A 17 -9.80 -2.97 33.13
CA THR A 17 -9.86 -3.87 34.29
C THR A 17 -8.72 -4.87 34.19
N PHE A 18 -7.94 -5.00 35.27
CA PHE A 18 -6.78 -5.87 35.30
C PHE A 18 -6.72 -6.71 36.57
N ASN A 19 -6.20 -7.92 36.42
CA ASN A 19 -5.76 -8.77 37.51
C ASN A 19 -4.26 -8.61 37.69
N PHE A 20 -3.78 -8.70 38.92
CA PHE A 20 -2.34 -8.70 39.18
C PHE A 20 -2.02 -9.67 40.30
N SER A 21 -0.80 -10.19 40.29
CA SER A 21 -0.26 -10.97 41.39
C SER A 21 1.25 -10.92 41.39
N LEU A 22 1.82 -11.04 42.58
CA LEU A 22 3.22 -11.42 42.72
C LEU A 22 3.48 -12.72 41.96
N GLN A 23 4.61 -12.79 41.26
CA GLN A 23 4.99 -13.90 40.38
C GLN A 23 4.84 -15.29 41.02
N SER A 24 4.96 -15.40 42.35
CA SER A 24 4.85 -16.67 43.06
C SER A 24 3.47 -17.34 42.93
N SER A 25 2.42 -16.62 42.53
CA SER A 25 1.03 -17.15 42.55
C SER A 25 0.39 -17.39 41.19
N PHE A 26 0.84 -16.76 40.09
CA PHE A 26 0.29 -17.02 38.75
C PHE A 26 1.03 -18.08 37.92
N GLY A 27 2.21 -18.51 38.39
CA GLY A 27 3.13 -19.31 37.60
C GLY A 27 3.75 -18.46 36.49
N ASN A 28 5.07 -18.56 36.31
CA ASN A 28 5.85 -17.77 35.35
C ASN A 28 5.22 -17.79 33.94
N ARG A 29 4.63 -16.68 33.49
CA ARG A 29 4.01 -16.59 32.16
C ARG A 29 4.87 -15.88 31.10
N PHE A 30 5.86 -15.05 31.49
CA PHE A 30 6.63 -14.22 30.54
C PHE A 30 8.14 -14.06 30.80
N GLY A 31 8.78 -14.89 31.65
CA GLY A 31 10.24 -15.00 31.61
C GLY A 31 11.05 -13.85 32.24
N GLN A 32 10.63 -13.43 33.45
CA GLN A 32 11.47 -12.88 34.54
C GLN A 32 11.72 -11.36 34.68
N ASP A 33 11.27 -10.46 33.79
CA ASP A 33 11.59 -9.03 33.90
C ASP A 33 10.51 -8.18 34.63
N SER A 34 9.93 -8.65 35.73
CA SER A 34 8.93 -7.87 36.49
C SER A 34 8.76 -8.23 37.97
N TYR A 35 8.17 -7.31 38.73
CA TYR A 35 7.81 -7.53 40.13
C TYR A 35 6.41 -8.20 40.25
N PHE A 36 5.51 -7.92 39.30
CA PHE A 36 4.19 -8.56 39.19
C PHE A 36 3.88 -8.95 37.76
N ASP A 37 3.08 -10.00 37.61
CA ASP A 37 2.36 -10.26 36.37
C ASP A 37 1.03 -9.51 36.42
N VAL A 38 0.75 -8.73 35.37
CA VAL A 38 -0.49 -7.96 35.20
C VAL A 38 -1.25 -8.52 34.01
N GLN A 39 -2.47 -8.99 34.23
CA GLN A 39 -3.37 -9.39 33.17
C GLN A 39 -4.44 -8.33 32.98
N VAL A 40 -4.36 -7.55 31.92
CA VAL A 40 -5.46 -6.69 31.48
C VAL A 40 -6.51 -7.56 30.77
N THR A 41 -7.77 -7.35 31.11
CA THR A 41 -8.91 -8.14 30.63
C THR A 41 -9.89 -7.28 29.85
N GLY A 42 -10.80 -7.93 29.10
CA GLY A 42 -11.79 -7.26 28.26
C GLY A 42 -11.39 -7.24 26.79
N ASN A 43 -12.17 -6.51 25.99
CA ASN A 43 -11.91 -6.30 24.56
C ASN A 43 -11.39 -4.88 24.36
N ASN A 44 -10.08 -4.68 24.54
CA ASN A 44 -9.39 -3.40 24.38
C ASN A 44 -7.96 -3.65 23.89
N THR A 45 -7.31 -2.60 23.38
CA THR A 45 -5.96 -2.67 22.79
C THR A 45 -4.87 -3.15 23.75
N LEU A 46 -5.10 -3.03 25.06
CA LEU A 46 -4.20 -3.55 26.10
C LEU A 46 -4.61 -4.92 26.64
N ALA A 47 -5.61 -5.61 26.09
CA ALA A 47 -5.99 -6.94 26.60
C ALA A 47 -4.81 -7.93 26.46
N GLY A 48 -4.37 -8.51 27.56
CA GLY A 48 -3.17 -9.35 27.55
C GLY A 48 -2.46 -9.44 28.88
N TRP A 49 -1.24 -9.95 28.84
CA TRP A 49 -0.37 -10.10 30.00
C TRP A 49 0.86 -9.22 29.86
N PHE A 50 1.26 -8.60 30.96
CA PHE A 50 2.34 -7.64 31.01
C PHE A 50 3.18 -7.79 32.27
N ASP A 51 4.43 -7.37 32.12
CA ASP A 51 5.39 -7.14 33.18
C ASP A 51 5.04 -5.83 33.91
N GLY A 52 4.84 -5.89 35.23
CA GLY A 52 4.43 -4.74 36.04
C GLY A 52 5.36 -4.39 37.21
N TYR A 53 5.42 -3.10 37.54
CA TYR A 53 6.13 -2.54 38.69
C TYR A 53 5.28 -1.49 39.43
N CYS A 54 5.46 -1.37 40.74
CA CYS A 54 4.88 -0.29 41.52
C CYS A 54 5.66 1.02 41.32
N ILE A 55 4.97 2.16 41.35
CA ILE A 55 5.60 3.49 41.16
C ILE A 55 5.27 4.52 42.25
N ASP A 56 4.69 4.09 43.36
CA ASP A 56 4.36 4.91 44.52
C ASP A 56 4.75 4.10 45.76
N THR A 57 5.61 4.63 46.64
CA THR A 57 6.12 3.96 47.85
C THR A 57 5.35 4.33 49.11
N ASP A 58 4.54 5.39 49.06
CA ASP A 58 3.61 5.76 50.12
C ASP A 58 2.45 4.76 50.24
N ARG A 59 2.27 3.94 49.19
CA ARG A 59 1.30 2.84 49.14
C ARG A 59 1.98 1.48 49.28
N GLY A 60 1.28 0.57 49.96
CA GLY A 60 1.77 -0.79 50.16
C GLY A 60 1.70 -1.60 48.87
N ILE A 61 2.75 -2.38 48.60
CA ILE A 61 2.80 -3.39 47.53
C ILE A 61 1.67 -4.43 47.74
N PRO A 62 0.67 -4.50 46.86
CA PRO A 62 -0.42 -5.46 46.98
C PRO A 62 0.03 -6.84 46.50
N THR A 63 -0.42 -7.94 47.12
CA THR A 63 0.05 -9.29 46.74
C THR A 63 -0.68 -9.89 45.55
N SER A 64 -1.97 -9.59 45.42
CA SER A 64 -2.82 -9.92 44.28
C SER A 64 -4.14 -9.16 44.34
N GLY A 65 -4.87 -9.12 43.23
CA GLY A 65 -6.21 -8.54 43.19
C GLY A 65 -6.72 -8.30 41.78
N THR A 66 -7.95 -7.77 41.72
CA THR A 66 -8.58 -7.25 40.50
C THR A 66 -8.94 -5.80 40.75
N LEU A 67 -8.53 -4.91 39.85
CA LEU A 67 -8.79 -3.48 39.94
C LEU A 67 -9.20 -2.92 38.58
N THR A 68 -9.87 -1.78 38.63
CA THR A 68 -10.13 -0.95 37.46
C THR A 68 -9.24 0.29 37.56
N ALA A 69 -8.57 0.65 36.46
CA ALA A 69 -7.63 1.76 36.42
C ALA A 69 -7.83 2.63 35.18
N LYS A 70 -7.68 3.94 35.36
CA LYS A 70 -7.43 4.85 34.25
C LYS A 70 -6.05 4.59 33.69
N VAL A 71 -5.93 4.69 32.38
CA VAL A 71 -4.68 4.43 31.65
C VAL A 71 -4.08 5.75 31.23
N TYR A 72 -2.78 5.89 31.43
CA TYR A 72 -2.03 7.05 30.97
C TYR A 72 -0.76 6.59 30.27
N SER A 73 -0.41 7.31 29.20
CA SER A 73 0.93 7.24 28.60
C SER A 73 1.98 7.91 29.50
N THR A 74 3.20 8.07 28.98
CA THR A 74 4.33 8.57 29.75
C THR A 74 4.27 10.11 29.90
N TYR A 75 4.17 10.55 31.16
CA TYR A 75 4.39 11.87 31.78
C TYR A 75 3.70 13.14 31.24
N GLU A 76 3.63 13.42 29.93
CA GLU A 76 3.12 14.73 29.43
C GLU A 76 1.59 14.92 29.62
N GLN A 77 0.87 13.84 29.94
CA GLN A 77 -0.58 13.83 30.06
C GLN A 77 -1.07 13.35 31.42
N LEU A 78 -0.17 13.24 32.40
CA LEU A 78 -0.60 12.93 33.76
C LEU A 78 -1.40 14.12 34.31
N PRO A 79 -2.66 13.93 34.72
CA PRO A 79 -3.42 15.01 35.32
C PRO A 79 -2.73 15.50 36.59
N ASN A 80 -2.81 16.81 36.87
CA ASN A 80 -2.16 17.46 38.03
C ASN A 80 -2.48 16.79 39.38
N GLN A 81 -3.60 16.07 39.47
CA GLN A 81 -4.03 15.29 40.63
C GLN A 81 -3.11 14.10 40.93
N LEU A 82 -2.35 13.62 39.94
CA LEU A 82 -1.37 12.53 40.09
C LEU A 82 0.03 13.04 40.42
N LEU A 83 0.31 14.32 40.19
CA LEU A 83 1.65 14.91 40.34
C LEU A 83 1.91 15.28 41.81
N GLY A 84 2.97 14.74 42.38
CA GLY A 84 3.47 15.04 43.73
C GLY A 84 4.03 16.45 43.85
N ALA A 85 4.15 16.93 45.10
CA ALA A 85 4.57 18.30 45.41
C ALA A 85 6.03 18.62 44.98
N GLN A 86 6.82 17.59 44.70
CA GLN A 86 8.20 17.67 44.25
C GLN A 86 8.33 17.76 42.72
N SER A 87 7.23 17.57 41.99
CA SER A 87 7.25 17.62 40.53
C SER A 87 7.62 19.01 40.03
N THR A 88 8.52 19.05 39.06
CA THR A 88 8.94 20.30 38.39
C THR A 88 7.99 20.72 37.25
N LEU A 89 6.95 19.92 36.97
CA LEU A 89 5.98 20.19 35.91
C LEU A 89 5.01 21.33 36.27
N LEU A 90 4.60 22.10 35.25
CA LEU A 90 3.68 23.21 35.42
C LEU A 90 2.32 22.75 35.96
N GLY A 91 1.91 23.27 37.11
CA GLY A 91 0.62 22.96 37.73
C GLY A 91 0.66 21.90 38.83
N ALA A 92 1.85 21.44 39.24
CA ALA A 92 2.03 20.57 40.41
C ALA A 92 1.42 21.23 41.68
N PRO A 93 0.57 20.52 42.43
CA PRO A 93 -0.06 21.04 43.64
C PRO A 93 0.95 21.17 44.80
N THR A 94 0.68 22.08 45.74
CA THR A 94 1.48 22.22 46.99
C THR A 94 1.12 21.15 48.05
N GLY A 95 0.57 19.99 47.65
CA GLY A 95 -0.03 18.97 48.52
C GLY A 95 0.07 17.56 47.92
N PHE A 96 -0.68 16.59 48.48
CA PHE A 96 -0.61 15.12 48.26
C PHE A 96 -0.90 14.63 46.83
N GLY A 97 -0.09 14.99 45.84
CA GLY A 97 0.08 14.10 44.70
C GLY A 97 0.95 12.91 45.05
N ASN A 98 0.97 11.90 44.19
CA ASN A 98 1.49 10.57 44.53
C ASN A 98 2.67 10.11 43.66
N ILE A 99 3.04 10.88 42.63
CA ILE A 99 4.22 10.65 41.78
C ILE A 99 5.08 11.91 41.86
N GLU A 100 6.16 11.84 42.61
CA GLU A 100 6.96 12.98 43.04
C GLU A 100 7.89 13.49 41.96
N TYR A 101 8.44 12.58 41.15
CA TYR A 101 9.38 12.90 40.07
C TYR A 101 8.91 12.35 38.73
N PRO A 102 7.73 12.77 38.23
CA PRO A 102 7.19 12.32 36.94
C PRO A 102 8.11 12.67 35.77
N GLU A 103 9.00 13.64 35.91
CA GLU A 103 10.06 13.92 34.93
C GLU A 103 11.01 12.73 34.67
N ASN A 104 11.11 11.76 35.59
CA ASN A 104 11.99 10.59 35.45
C ASN A 104 11.32 9.39 34.73
N PHE A 105 10.16 9.57 34.10
CA PHE A 105 9.47 8.46 33.40
C PHE A 105 10.23 7.95 32.17
N ASP A 106 11.02 8.78 31.51
CA ASP A 106 11.96 8.39 30.47
C ASP A 106 13.05 7.46 30.99
N LEU A 107 13.57 7.71 32.20
CA LEU A 107 14.48 6.80 32.89
C LEU A 107 13.81 5.45 33.21
N LEU A 108 12.52 5.46 33.59
CA LEU A 108 11.74 4.23 33.79
C LEU A 108 11.57 3.47 32.48
N ASN A 109 11.19 4.15 31.39
CA ASN A 109 11.14 3.54 30.06
C ASN A 109 12.48 2.91 29.71
N TRP A 110 13.59 3.60 29.97
CA TRP A 110 14.92 3.06 29.72
C TRP A 110 15.17 1.76 30.52
N ILE A 111 14.85 1.75 31.82
CA ILE A 111 14.98 0.57 32.69
C ILE A 111 14.18 -0.62 32.15
N LEU A 112 12.93 -0.40 31.73
CA LEU A 112 12.04 -1.44 31.19
C LEU A 112 12.60 -2.11 29.93
N ASN A 113 13.52 -1.45 29.23
CA ASN A 113 14.14 -1.92 27.99
C ASN A 113 15.50 -2.59 28.19
N GLN A 114 16.03 -2.67 29.41
CA GLN A 114 17.38 -3.23 29.62
C GLN A 114 17.42 -4.73 29.89
N SER A 115 16.29 -5.36 30.25
CA SER A 115 16.24 -6.76 30.70
C SER A 115 17.29 -7.07 31.77
N PHE A 116 17.25 -6.28 32.85
CA PHE A 116 18.20 -6.40 33.95
C PHE A 116 18.12 -7.74 34.69
N VAL A 117 16.92 -8.30 34.89
CA VAL A 117 16.74 -9.42 35.82
C VAL A 117 17.44 -10.67 35.27
N GLY A 118 18.16 -11.37 36.16
CA GLY A 118 18.96 -12.53 35.77
C GLY A 118 20.35 -12.18 35.21
N GLU A 119 20.63 -10.91 34.90
CA GLU A 119 21.95 -10.47 34.44
C GLU A 119 22.91 -10.20 35.60
N THR A 120 24.20 -10.42 35.36
CA THR A 120 25.25 -10.05 36.32
C THR A 120 25.61 -8.58 36.14
N LEU A 121 25.26 -7.76 37.12
CA LEU A 121 25.52 -6.33 37.07
C LEU A 121 26.96 -6.04 37.52
N LEU A 122 27.64 -5.18 36.77
CA LEU A 122 28.98 -4.72 37.09
C LEU A 122 28.95 -3.30 37.66
N ASP A 123 29.81 -3.05 38.65
CA ASP A 123 30.09 -1.70 39.12
C ASP A 123 30.90 -0.90 38.07
N GLN A 124 31.22 0.35 38.39
CA GLN A 124 32.01 1.23 37.52
C GLN A 124 33.46 0.78 37.28
N ASN A 125 33.96 -0.17 38.08
CA ASN A 125 35.31 -0.75 37.99
C ASN A 125 35.28 -2.17 37.41
N SER A 126 34.17 -2.57 36.76
CA SER A 126 33.96 -3.90 36.19
C SER A 126 33.94 -5.04 37.22
N SER A 127 33.72 -4.74 38.50
CA SER A 127 33.54 -5.74 39.55
C SER A 127 32.09 -6.19 39.63
N SER A 128 31.85 -7.48 39.86
CA SER A 128 30.50 -8.02 39.94
C SER A 128 29.78 -7.59 41.21
N LEU A 129 28.55 -7.08 41.05
CA LEU A 129 27.57 -6.79 42.11
C LEU A 129 26.58 -7.96 42.31
N GLY A 130 26.77 -9.05 41.57
CA GLY A 130 25.90 -10.22 41.54
C GLY A 130 24.76 -10.12 40.53
N VAL A 131 23.88 -11.12 40.57
CA VAL A 131 22.72 -11.24 39.68
C VAL A 131 21.60 -10.32 40.13
N VAL A 132 21.05 -9.55 39.19
CA VAL A 132 19.94 -8.64 39.46
C VAL A 132 18.64 -9.42 39.66
N THR A 133 17.87 -9.00 40.66
CA THR A 133 16.54 -9.52 40.98
C THR A 133 15.46 -8.49 40.65
N TYR A 134 14.21 -8.93 40.53
CA TYR A 134 13.08 -8.02 40.36
C TYR A 134 12.94 -7.00 41.51
N SER A 135 13.31 -7.37 42.75
CA SER A 135 13.31 -6.45 43.89
C SER A 135 14.37 -5.34 43.76
N ASP A 136 15.51 -5.63 43.12
CA ASP A 136 16.54 -4.63 42.84
C ASP A 136 16.03 -3.60 41.83
N VAL A 137 15.34 -4.06 40.78
CA VAL A 137 14.71 -3.19 39.76
C VAL A 137 13.56 -2.37 40.37
N GLN A 138 12.67 -3.00 41.12
CA GLN A 138 11.57 -2.32 41.82
C GLN A 138 12.08 -1.25 42.79
N ARG A 139 13.16 -1.54 43.53
CA ARG A 139 13.82 -0.56 44.41
C ARG A 139 14.35 0.62 43.61
N ALA A 140 14.99 0.36 42.48
CA ALA A 140 15.55 1.41 41.61
C ALA A 140 14.45 2.31 41.03
N ILE A 141 13.35 1.73 40.54
CA ILE A 141 12.17 2.46 40.05
C ILE A 141 11.63 3.40 41.13
N TRP A 142 11.41 2.88 42.33
CA TRP A 142 10.95 3.69 43.48
C TRP A 142 11.89 4.84 43.82
N SER A 143 13.22 4.62 43.84
CA SER A 143 14.19 5.69 44.10
C SER A 143 14.17 6.81 43.05
N LEU A 144 13.75 6.51 41.83
CA LEU A 144 13.72 7.47 40.74
C LEU A 144 12.43 8.28 40.73
N ILE A 145 11.31 7.69 41.13
CA ILE A 145 9.99 8.29 40.91
C ILE A 145 9.37 8.89 42.18
N ASP A 146 9.83 8.50 43.37
CA ASP A 146 9.25 8.88 44.67
C ASP A 146 10.28 9.55 45.61
N ASN A 147 9.79 10.37 46.54
CA ASN A 147 10.53 11.03 47.61
C ASN A 147 10.76 10.14 48.85
N GLN A 148 9.97 9.08 49.05
CA GLN A 148 10.09 8.17 50.19
C GLN A 148 10.93 6.93 49.84
N ASN A 149 11.62 6.39 50.85
CA ASN A 149 12.46 5.19 50.74
C ASN A 149 11.84 3.99 51.48
N SER A 150 10.50 3.88 51.47
CA SER A 150 9.82 2.74 52.09
C SER A 150 10.30 1.43 51.47
N THR A 151 10.58 0.43 52.30
CA THR A 151 10.86 -0.94 51.86
C THR A 151 9.72 -1.89 52.21
N THR A 152 8.56 -1.36 52.59
CA THR A 152 7.43 -2.16 53.06
C THR A 152 6.84 -2.97 51.92
N GLY A 153 6.78 -4.29 52.09
CA GLY A 153 6.29 -5.20 51.05
C GLY A 153 7.30 -5.51 49.93
N LEU A 154 8.49 -4.89 49.96
CA LEU A 154 9.57 -5.19 49.03
C LEU A 154 10.26 -6.51 49.43
N GLY A 155 10.45 -7.41 48.46
CA GLY A 155 11.27 -8.60 48.66
C GLY A 155 12.75 -8.29 48.95
N PRO A 156 13.58 -9.31 49.25
CA PRO A 156 15.02 -9.12 49.44
C PRO A 156 15.65 -8.45 48.21
N TYR A 157 16.42 -7.38 48.42
CA TYR A 157 17.17 -6.66 47.40
C TYR A 157 18.59 -6.34 47.91
N ASN A 158 19.46 -5.92 47.00
CA ASN A 158 20.82 -5.46 47.28
C ASN A 158 20.94 -3.97 46.90
N GLN A 159 21.30 -3.14 47.88
CA GLN A 159 21.40 -1.70 47.69
C GLN A 159 22.40 -1.30 46.59
N ALA A 160 23.56 -1.95 46.52
CA ALA A 160 24.58 -1.62 45.52
C ALA A 160 24.11 -1.92 44.08
N ARG A 161 23.30 -2.97 43.88
CA ARG A 161 22.69 -3.25 42.58
C ARG A 161 21.62 -2.22 42.21
N ALA A 162 20.74 -1.87 43.16
CA ALA A 162 19.74 -0.84 42.94
C ALA A 162 20.38 0.52 42.60
N ASP A 163 21.39 0.94 43.36
CA ASP A 163 22.16 2.17 43.12
C ASP A 163 22.83 2.17 41.74
N ARG A 164 23.34 1.01 41.30
CA ARG A 164 23.95 0.87 39.98
C ARG A 164 22.92 0.96 38.86
N ILE A 165 21.73 0.38 39.00
CA ILE A 165 20.62 0.55 38.03
C ILE A 165 20.22 2.02 37.93
N ILE A 166 20.05 2.71 39.07
CA ILE A 166 19.73 4.14 39.13
C ILE A 166 20.81 4.96 38.41
N SER A 167 22.08 4.72 38.70
CA SER A 167 23.20 5.42 38.07
C SER A 167 23.23 5.21 36.55
N LEU A 168 22.91 4.01 36.07
CA LEU A 168 22.84 3.73 34.64
C LEU A 168 21.65 4.41 33.99
N ALA A 169 20.49 4.42 34.65
CA ALA A 169 19.30 5.12 34.17
C ALA A 169 19.54 6.63 34.09
N LEU A 170 20.09 7.25 35.12
CA LEU A 170 20.46 8.68 35.10
C LEU A 170 21.45 9.02 33.99
N ALA A 171 22.34 8.09 33.61
CA ALA A 171 23.35 8.34 32.59
C ALA A 171 22.84 8.13 31.15
N ASN A 172 21.76 7.38 30.94
CA ASN A 172 21.34 6.94 29.59
C ASN A 172 19.83 7.12 29.31
N GLY A 173 19.03 7.39 30.32
CA GLY A 173 17.57 7.38 30.25
C GLY A 173 16.93 8.71 29.97
N GLU A 174 17.65 9.83 30.13
CA GLU A 174 17.13 11.16 29.83
C GLU A 174 16.76 11.25 28.33
N GLY A 175 15.51 11.62 28.04
CA GLY A 175 14.97 11.71 26.69
C GLY A 175 14.80 10.37 25.98
N PHE A 176 14.85 9.24 26.71
CA PHE A 176 14.74 7.92 26.11
C PHE A 176 13.34 7.67 25.53
N ILE A 177 13.32 7.33 24.24
CA ILE A 177 12.13 6.92 23.51
C ILE A 177 12.39 5.50 22.97
N PRO A 178 11.57 4.49 23.35
CA PRO A 178 11.72 3.13 22.85
C PRO A 178 11.50 3.05 21.33
N SER A 179 12.25 2.17 20.65
CA SER A 179 12.06 1.75 19.26
C SER A 179 11.75 0.26 19.21
N TYR A 180 11.12 -0.24 18.14
CA TYR A 180 10.70 -1.64 18.07
C TYR A 180 11.89 -2.60 18.23
N GLU A 181 13.00 -2.36 17.52
CA GLU A 181 14.25 -3.08 17.75
C GLU A 181 15.12 -2.28 18.72
N TYR A 182 15.48 -2.90 19.86
CA TYR A 182 16.33 -2.28 20.86
C TYR A 182 17.47 -3.19 21.30
N THR A 183 18.65 -2.62 21.53
CA THR A 183 19.81 -3.36 22.07
C THR A 183 20.08 -2.90 23.49
N THR A 184 20.02 -3.84 24.44
CA THR A 184 20.25 -3.56 25.85
C THR A 184 21.72 -3.31 26.16
N ILE A 185 22.01 -2.74 27.32
CA ILE A 185 23.40 -2.60 27.82
C ILE A 185 24.14 -3.94 27.99
N PHE A 186 23.42 -5.05 28.02
CA PHE A 186 23.98 -6.41 28.09
C PHE A 186 24.17 -7.03 26.70
N GLY A 187 23.95 -6.27 25.63
CA GLY A 187 24.11 -6.71 24.24
C GLY A 187 23.01 -7.63 23.75
N LYS A 188 21.89 -7.74 24.47
CA LYS A 188 20.72 -8.50 24.02
C LYS A 188 19.87 -7.65 23.09
N GLN A 189 19.39 -8.24 21.99
CA GLN A 189 18.34 -7.63 21.20
C GLN A 189 16.99 -7.96 21.84
N VAL A 190 16.18 -6.94 22.08
CA VAL A 190 14.83 -7.05 22.67
C VAL A 190 13.85 -6.21 21.85
N ILE A 191 12.56 -6.49 22.03
CA ILE A 191 11.50 -5.62 21.51
C ILE A 191 11.34 -4.46 22.46
N GLY A 192 11.30 -3.23 21.91
CA GLY A 192 11.11 -2.02 22.71
C GLY A 192 9.81 -2.04 23.49
N LYS A 193 9.85 -1.65 24.77
CA LYS A 193 8.68 -1.53 25.65
C LYS A 193 8.42 -0.07 26.00
N VAL A 194 7.17 0.38 25.90
CA VAL A 194 6.72 1.66 26.47
C VAL A 194 6.06 1.39 27.82
N GLY A 195 6.39 2.21 28.81
CA GLY A 195 5.74 2.19 30.12
C GLY A 195 4.35 2.79 30.06
N VAL A 196 3.33 2.03 30.43
CA VAL A 196 1.94 2.50 30.54
C VAL A 196 1.53 2.50 32.01
N ILE A 197 0.96 3.61 32.48
CA ILE A 197 0.58 3.80 33.88
C ILE A 197 -0.87 3.38 34.05
N LEU A 198 -1.10 2.47 34.99
CA LEU A 198 -2.41 2.06 35.48
C LEU A 198 -2.62 2.75 36.83
N ALA A 199 -3.56 3.70 36.88
CA ALA A 199 -3.96 4.43 38.07
C ALA A 199 -5.30 3.89 38.58
N PRO A 200 -5.32 3.03 39.62
CA PRO A 200 -6.55 2.42 40.08
C PRO A 200 -7.42 3.39 40.86
N ASP A 201 -8.68 3.47 40.44
CA ASP A 201 -9.71 4.30 41.01
C ASP A 201 -10.82 3.37 41.53
N THR A 202 -11.01 3.32 42.85
CA THR A 202 -12.05 2.50 43.47
C THR A 202 -13.33 3.28 43.73
N ASN A 203 -13.34 4.59 43.47
CA ASN A 203 -14.49 5.47 43.58
C ASN A 203 -14.59 6.40 42.35
N PRO A 204 -15.23 5.93 41.27
CA PRO A 204 -15.30 6.68 40.00
C PRO A 204 -16.10 7.99 40.09
N ASN A 205 -16.71 8.28 41.25
CA ASN A 205 -17.50 9.48 41.51
C ASN A 205 -16.73 10.57 42.25
N ASP A 206 -15.50 10.33 42.70
CA ASP A 206 -14.66 11.38 43.25
C ASP A 206 -13.64 11.90 42.23
N SER A 207 -13.07 13.06 42.55
CA SER A 207 -12.13 13.74 41.68
C SER A 207 -10.69 13.26 41.84
N ASN A 208 -10.44 12.22 42.64
CA ASN A 208 -9.12 11.70 42.92
C ASN A 208 -9.04 10.26 42.39
N PRO A 209 -8.46 10.03 41.20
CA PRO A 209 -8.44 8.70 40.57
C PRO A 209 -7.47 7.72 41.26
N VAL A 210 -7.19 7.88 42.55
CA VAL A 210 -6.07 7.25 43.23
C VAL A 210 -6.39 6.69 44.60
N ASP A 211 -6.93 5.48 44.60
CA ASP A 211 -7.29 4.77 45.83
C ASP A 211 -6.35 3.61 46.17
N ARG A 212 -5.54 3.17 45.20
CA ARG A 212 -4.61 2.04 45.37
C ARG A 212 -3.24 2.33 44.75
N GLN A 213 -2.34 1.37 44.91
CA GLN A 213 -1.00 1.37 44.34
C GLN A 213 -1.05 1.55 42.81
N PHE A 214 -0.34 2.55 42.29
CA PHE A 214 -0.11 2.66 40.85
C PHE A 214 0.83 1.57 40.36
N ILE A 215 0.57 1.13 39.15
CA ILE A 215 1.39 0.14 38.46
C ILE A 215 1.80 0.72 37.12
N ILE A 216 3.07 0.60 36.78
CA ILE A 216 3.54 0.77 35.41
C ILE A 216 3.69 -0.61 34.78
N ILE A 217 3.16 -0.79 33.57
CA ILE A 217 3.34 -2.00 32.78
C ILE A 217 4.22 -1.72 31.57
N GLY A 218 5.10 -2.67 31.22
CA GLY A 218 5.88 -2.60 29.99
C GLY A 218 5.09 -3.17 28.81
N VAL A 219 4.63 -2.32 27.90
CA VAL A 219 3.93 -2.74 26.68
C VAL A 219 4.90 -2.80 25.52
N SER A 220 5.16 -4.01 24.99
CA SER A 220 6.02 -4.19 23.82
C SER A 220 5.38 -3.51 22.60
N LEU A 221 6.19 -2.74 21.88
CA LEU A 221 5.80 -2.14 20.61
C LEU A 221 5.48 -3.23 19.59
N ALA A 222 4.59 -2.89 18.67
CA ALA A 222 4.32 -3.61 17.44
C ALA A 222 4.86 -2.83 16.24
N LYS A 223 5.07 -3.52 15.13
CA LYS A 223 5.53 -2.96 13.87
C LYS A 223 4.61 -3.38 12.74
N LEU A 224 4.36 -2.47 11.81
CA LEU A 224 3.51 -2.68 10.64
C LEU A 224 4.13 -2.07 9.38
N GLY A 225 4.05 -2.76 8.24
CA GLY A 225 4.55 -2.36 6.92
C GLY A 225 4.01 -3.29 5.80
N ASP A 226 4.44 -3.17 4.54
CA ASP A 226 5.85 -3.10 4.17
C ASP A 226 6.11 -2.25 2.91
N PHE A 227 5.26 -2.33 1.87
CA PHE A 227 5.64 -2.00 0.50
C PHE A 227 4.52 -1.35 -0.33
N VAL A 228 4.86 -0.30 -1.07
CA VAL A 228 4.02 0.28 -2.12
C VAL A 228 4.72 0.10 -3.45
N TYR A 229 4.04 -0.45 -4.44
CA TYR A 229 4.67 -0.91 -5.68
C TYR A 229 3.92 -0.51 -6.95
N HIS A 230 4.66 -0.43 -8.05
CA HIS A 230 4.12 -0.20 -9.38
C HIS A 230 3.70 -1.54 -9.97
N ASP A 231 2.41 -1.84 -9.85
CA ASP A 231 1.77 -3.00 -10.47
C ASP A 231 1.73 -2.79 -11.99
N LEU A 232 2.52 -3.59 -12.72
CA LEU A 232 2.74 -3.42 -14.15
C LEU A 232 1.64 -4.06 -14.99
N ASN A 233 0.84 -4.97 -14.42
CA ASN A 233 -0.13 -5.78 -15.14
C ASN A 233 -1.56 -5.73 -14.54
N THR A 234 -1.76 -4.97 -13.48
CA THR A 234 -3.01 -4.75 -12.74
C THR A 234 -3.63 -5.97 -12.09
N ASN A 235 -2.84 -7.01 -11.83
CA ASN A 235 -3.35 -8.23 -11.19
C ASN A 235 -3.45 -8.12 -9.66
N GLY A 236 -2.92 -7.06 -9.04
CA GLY A 236 -2.91 -6.89 -7.59
C GLY A 236 -1.97 -7.83 -6.83
N ILE A 237 -1.05 -8.48 -7.54
CA ILE A 237 -0.03 -9.39 -6.98
C ILE A 237 1.34 -8.73 -7.19
N GLN A 238 2.20 -8.82 -6.19
CA GLN A 238 3.59 -8.36 -6.24
C GLN A 238 4.43 -9.31 -7.10
N ASP A 239 4.56 -8.99 -8.37
CA ASP A 239 5.32 -9.78 -9.33
C ASP A 239 6.81 -9.42 -9.34
N ALA A 240 7.64 -10.38 -9.76
CA ALA A 240 9.06 -10.13 -9.93
C ALA A 240 9.31 -9.07 -11.02
N GLY A 241 10.00 -7.99 -10.65
CA GLY A 241 10.31 -6.88 -11.56
C GLY A 241 9.43 -5.65 -11.36
N GLU A 242 8.43 -5.72 -10.49
CA GLU A 242 7.62 -4.57 -10.08
C GLU A 242 8.40 -3.72 -9.08
N ALA A 243 8.59 -2.45 -9.42
CA ALA A 243 9.42 -1.54 -8.64
C ALA A 243 8.62 -0.90 -7.50
N GLY A 244 9.27 -0.68 -6.36
CA GLY A 244 8.70 0.11 -5.29
C GLY A 244 8.48 1.58 -5.69
N ILE A 245 7.41 2.17 -5.19
CA ILE A 245 7.04 3.58 -5.44
C ILE A 245 7.57 4.43 -4.30
N ALA A 246 8.56 5.27 -4.58
CA ALA A 246 9.14 6.18 -3.60
C ALA A 246 8.24 7.39 -3.30
N GLY A 247 8.22 7.82 -2.04
CA GLY A 247 7.50 9.01 -1.58
C GLY A 247 5.97 8.88 -1.55
N ALA A 248 5.42 7.67 -1.66
CA ALA A 248 4.01 7.41 -1.46
C ALA A 248 3.64 7.69 0.00
N THR A 249 2.58 8.46 0.25
CA THR A 249 2.12 8.77 1.61
C THR A 249 1.23 7.66 2.14
N VAL A 250 1.54 7.18 3.34
CA VAL A 250 0.78 6.15 4.05
C VAL A 250 0.34 6.70 5.40
N ASN A 251 -0.93 6.49 5.76
CA ASN A 251 -1.52 6.93 7.03
C ASN A 251 -1.95 5.71 7.84
N LEU A 252 -1.68 5.72 9.14
CA LEU A 252 -2.12 4.71 10.10
C LEU A 252 -3.25 5.29 10.95
N PHE A 253 -4.36 4.56 11.06
CA PHE A 253 -5.50 4.88 11.89
C PHE A 253 -5.76 3.77 12.90
N ILE A 254 -6.13 4.12 14.12
CA ILE A 254 -6.58 3.16 15.14
C ILE A 254 -8.10 3.06 15.13
N ASP A 255 -8.66 1.85 15.18
CA ASP A 255 -10.09 1.61 15.39
C ASP A 255 -10.38 1.56 16.90
N ALA A 256 -10.28 2.71 17.58
CA ALA A 256 -10.34 2.76 19.05
C ALA A 256 -11.72 2.43 19.63
N ASN A 257 -12.77 2.59 18.80
CA ASN A 257 -14.16 2.38 19.20
C ASN A 257 -14.75 1.06 18.64
N ASN A 258 -13.92 0.26 17.94
CA ASN A 258 -14.25 -1.03 17.35
C ASN A 258 -15.45 -0.98 16.40
N ASN A 259 -15.64 0.13 15.68
CA ASN A 259 -16.72 0.30 14.70
C ASN A 259 -16.28 -0.04 13.27
N ASN A 260 -14.98 -0.30 13.06
CA ASN A 260 -14.37 -0.61 11.77
C ASN A 260 -14.57 0.51 10.73
N VAL A 261 -14.57 1.77 11.17
CA VAL A 261 -14.68 2.99 10.36
C VAL A 261 -13.54 3.92 10.77
N ILE A 262 -13.00 4.68 9.81
CA ILE A 262 -12.03 5.73 10.13
C ILE A 262 -12.78 6.97 10.61
N ASP A 263 -12.56 7.36 11.86
CA ASP A 263 -13.17 8.52 12.48
C ASP A 263 -12.20 9.69 12.65
N THR A 264 -12.76 10.89 12.87
CA THR A 264 -11.96 12.07 13.21
C THR A 264 -11.33 11.88 14.59
N GLY A 265 -10.00 11.98 14.67
CA GLY A 265 -9.24 11.78 15.91
C GLY A 265 -8.54 10.43 16.00
N GLU A 266 -8.79 9.52 15.05
CA GLU A 266 -8.17 8.19 15.00
C GLU A 266 -6.86 8.14 14.20
N LEU A 267 -6.45 9.26 13.57
CA LEU A 267 -5.17 9.33 12.87
C LEU A 267 -4.03 9.18 13.88
N VAL A 268 -3.39 8.03 13.86
CA VAL A 268 -2.19 7.75 14.65
C VAL A 268 -1.02 8.47 14.01
N GLY A 269 -0.86 8.45 12.69
CA GLY A 269 0.16 9.25 12.02
C GLY A 269 0.38 8.90 10.57
N SER A 270 1.33 9.60 9.94
CA SER A 270 1.65 9.46 8.53
C SER A 270 3.14 9.23 8.33
N THR A 271 3.49 8.46 7.29
CA THR A 271 4.86 8.27 6.81
C THR A 271 4.89 8.32 5.28
N THR A 272 6.09 8.31 4.71
CA THR A 272 6.29 8.16 3.27
C THR A 272 7.20 6.99 2.98
N THR A 273 6.94 6.28 1.88
CA THR A 273 7.82 5.20 1.42
C THR A 273 9.21 5.70 1.04
N ASP A 274 10.22 4.85 1.26
CA ASP A 274 11.61 5.11 0.89
C ASP A 274 11.87 4.94 -0.62
N ALA A 275 13.13 5.04 -1.04
CA ALA A 275 13.52 4.90 -2.45
C ALA A 275 13.19 3.53 -3.06
N ASN A 276 13.01 2.51 -2.22
CA ASN A 276 12.62 1.17 -2.63
C ASN A 276 11.12 0.93 -2.41
N GLY A 277 10.31 1.95 -2.12
CA GLY A 277 8.87 1.76 -1.87
C GLY A 277 8.53 1.18 -0.50
N LYS A 278 9.50 1.10 0.43
CA LYS A 278 9.31 0.50 1.75
C LYS A 278 8.79 1.52 2.76
N TYR A 279 7.81 1.14 3.59
CA TYR A 279 7.30 1.95 4.69
C TYR A 279 7.19 1.13 5.97
N SER A 280 7.14 1.80 7.12
CA SER A 280 6.86 1.14 8.39
C SER A 280 6.28 2.10 9.41
N PHE A 281 5.46 1.56 10.31
CA PHE A 281 5.01 2.19 11.54
C PHE A 281 5.50 1.38 12.74
N GLU A 282 5.91 2.10 13.78
CA GLU A 282 6.02 1.55 15.13
C GLU A 282 4.82 2.07 15.93
N THR A 283 4.13 1.17 16.63
CA THR A 283 2.90 1.49 17.36
C THR A 283 2.71 0.59 18.58
N LEU A 284 1.69 0.84 19.39
CA LEU A 284 1.25 -0.10 20.43
C LEU A 284 0.37 -1.20 19.80
N PRO A 285 0.23 -2.36 20.46
CA PRO A 285 -0.77 -3.36 20.07
C PRO A 285 -2.18 -2.76 19.99
N GLY A 286 -3.01 -3.28 19.09
CA GLY A 286 -4.35 -2.77 18.87
C GLY A 286 -4.88 -3.03 17.47
N ASP A 287 -6.04 -2.46 17.19
CA ASP A 287 -6.77 -2.65 15.95
C ASP A 287 -6.57 -1.42 15.05
N TYR A 288 -6.10 -1.64 13.83
CA TYR A 288 -5.66 -0.56 12.94
C TYR A 288 -6.24 -0.68 11.54
N LYS A 289 -6.16 0.43 10.80
CA LYS A 289 -6.34 0.52 9.36
C LYS A 289 -5.22 1.33 8.75
N VAL A 290 -4.81 0.93 7.56
CA VAL A 290 -3.83 1.66 6.76
C VAL A 290 -4.53 2.30 5.57
N GLN A 291 -4.26 3.57 5.33
CA GLN A 291 -4.70 4.28 4.14
C GLN A 291 -3.50 4.66 3.27
N PHE A 292 -3.59 4.36 1.99
CA PHE A 292 -2.59 4.71 0.99
C PHE A 292 -3.08 5.89 0.15
N VAL A 293 -2.36 7.01 0.18
CA VAL A 293 -2.70 8.15 -0.67
C VAL A 293 -2.18 7.88 -2.07
N LYS A 294 -3.05 8.02 -3.09
CA LYS A 294 -2.67 7.79 -4.49
C LYS A 294 -1.43 8.63 -4.88
N PRO A 295 -0.30 7.99 -5.25
CA PRO A 295 0.90 8.71 -5.63
C PRO A 295 0.69 9.56 -6.89
N ALA A 296 1.41 10.68 -7.00
CA ALA A 296 1.35 11.53 -8.18
C ALA A 296 1.85 10.77 -9.43
N GLY A 297 1.14 10.94 -10.56
CA GLY A 297 1.47 10.26 -11.80
C GLY A 297 0.95 8.82 -11.91
N TYR A 298 0.17 8.35 -10.93
CA TYR A 298 -0.59 7.09 -11.00
C TYR A 298 -2.09 7.36 -11.18
N ASP A 299 -2.76 6.45 -11.87
CA ASP A 299 -4.16 6.61 -12.23
C ASP A 299 -5.07 6.00 -11.17
N ALA A 300 -4.75 4.79 -10.70
CA ALA A 300 -5.55 4.05 -9.73
C ALA A 300 -4.71 3.06 -8.90
N ILE A 301 -5.34 2.54 -7.85
CA ILE A 301 -4.85 1.45 -7.02
C ILE A 301 -5.29 0.10 -7.60
N SER A 302 -4.46 -0.91 -7.44
CA SER A 302 -4.69 -2.27 -7.93
C SER A 302 -5.79 -3.00 -7.13
N PRO A 303 -6.36 -4.08 -7.68
CA PRO A 303 -7.30 -4.92 -6.94
C PRO A 303 -6.67 -5.44 -5.64
N GLY A 304 -7.42 -5.35 -4.54
CA GLY A 304 -6.95 -5.81 -3.23
C GLY A 304 -7.23 -7.30 -2.98
N ASN A 305 -6.49 -7.94 -2.07
CA ASN A 305 -6.64 -9.31 -1.57
C ASN A 305 -6.64 -10.35 -2.70
N GLN A 306 -5.58 -10.37 -3.52
CA GLN A 306 -5.47 -11.21 -4.72
C GLN A 306 -4.51 -12.40 -4.49
N GLY A 307 -4.80 -13.53 -5.14
CA GLY A 307 -3.98 -14.73 -4.97
C GLY A 307 -4.20 -15.42 -3.61
N THR A 308 -3.17 -16.08 -3.10
CA THR A 308 -3.23 -16.88 -1.85
C THR A 308 -2.07 -16.58 -0.89
N ASP A 309 -1.16 -15.69 -1.27
CA ASP A 309 0.04 -15.34 -0.50
C ASP A 309 -0.09 -13.89 -0.06
N ASP A 310 -0.54 -13.69 1.18
CA ASP A 310 -0.77 -12.40 1.84
C ASP A 310 0.50 -11.53 1.88
N THR A 311 1.68 -12.13 1.73
CA THR A 311 2.95 -11.38 1.71
C THR A 311 3.25 -10.75 0.34
N LYS A 312 2.37 -10.93 -0.65
CA LYS A 312 2.63 -10.63 -2.07
C LYS A 312 1.42 -10.14 -2.83
N ASP A 313 0.50 -9.45 -2.18
CA ASP A 313 -0.61 -8.83 -2.87
C ASP A 313 -0.75 -7.37 -2.47
N SER A 314 -1.80 -6.74 -2.96
CA SER A 314 -2.24 -5.42 -2.53
C SER A 314 -3.41 -5.62 -1.58
N ASP A 315 -3.53 -4.85 -0.51
CA ASP A 315 -4.64 -4.98 0.46
C ASP A 315 -5.79 -3.99 0.29
N PRO A 316 -5.53 -2.72 -0.09
CA PRO A 316 -6.56 -1.70 0.03
C PRO A 316 -7.76 -1.92 -0.87
N ASN A 317 -8.92 -1.52 -0.38
CA ASN A 317 -10.11 -1.42 -1.20
C ASN A 317 -9.93 -0.34 -2.27
N VAL A 318 -10.28 -0.67 -3.52
CA VAL A 318 -10.08 0.20 -4.69
C VAL A 318 -10.83 1.54 -4.67
N SER A 319 -11.87 1.66 -3.83
CA SER A 319 -12.67 2.88 -3.70
C SER A 319 -12.24 3.76 -2.53
N THR A 320 -11.82 3.16 -1.42
CA THR A 320 -11.47 3.89 -0.18
C THR A 320 -9.97 4.07 0.01
N PHE A 321 -9.15 3.29 -0.71
CA PHE A 321 -7.69 3.25 -0.57
C PHE A 321 -7.25 2.87 0.85
N THR A 322 -8.08 2.08 1.55
CA THR A 322 -7.83 1.62 2.92
C THR A 322 -7.87 0.09 2.99
N THR A 323 -7.05 -0.48 3.86
CA THR A 323 -7.07 -1.91 4.20
C THR A 323 -8.35 -2.30 4.95
N GLY A 324 -8.50 -3.60 5.18
CA GLY A 324 -9.36 -4.13 6.24
C GLY A 324 -8.86 -3.77 7.64
N LEU A 325 -9.51 -4.33 8.65
CA LEU A 325 -9.06 -4.24 10.05
C LEU A 325 -7.82 -5.11 10.25
N ILE A 326 -6.78 -4.54 10.85
CA ILE A 326 -5.50 -5.19 11.13
C ILE A 326 -5.36 -5.30 12.64
N ASN A 327 -5.22 -6.52 13.17
CA ASN A 327 -5.08 -6.74 14.60
C ASN A 327 -3.60 -6.97 14.93
N LEU A 328 -2.96 -6.01 15.60
CA LEU A 328 -1.56 -6.12 16.03
C LEU A 328 -1.46 -6.56 17.48
N SER A 329 -0.77 -7.67 17.70
CA SER A 329 -0.43 -8.22 19.01
C SER A 329 0.84 -7.60 19.59
N SER A 330 1.04 -7.77 20.90
CA SER A 330 2.27 -7.36 21.61
C SER A 330 3.52 -7.99 21.00
N GLY A 331 4.44 -7.14 20.52
CA GLY A 331 5.67 -7.59 19.86
C GLY A 331 5.51 -8.16 18.47
N GLU A 332 4.36 -7.94 17.81
CA GLU A 332 4.13 -8.38 16.44
C GLU A 332 4.87 -7.48 15.43
N ASN A 333 5.37 -8.09 14.36
CA ASN A 333 5.86 -7.40 13.17
C ASN A 333 5.08 -7.90 11.96
N ASP A 334 4.06 -7.15 11.59
CA ASP A 334 3.23 -7.39 10.41
C ASP A 334 3.89 -6.71 9.19
N THR A 335 4.13 -7.50 8.15
CA THR A 335 4.75 -7.04 6.89
C THR A 335 3.91 -7.41 5.68
N THR A 336 2.60 -7.63 5.84
CA THR A 336 1.71 -8.09 4.76
C THR A 336 0.78 -7.00 4.25
N ASN A 337 0.91 -5.76 4.74
CA ASN A 337 0.01 -4.67 4.36
C ASN A 337 0.65 -3.83 3.26
N ASP A 338 0.30 -4.11 2.01
CA ASP A 338 0.96 -3.56 0.83
C ASP A 338 -0.03 -2.93 -0.16
N ALA A 339 0.46 -2.07 -1.06
CA ALA A 339 -0.39 -1.40 -2.04
C ALA A 339 0.22 -1.32 -3.44
N GLY A 340 -0.45 -1.93 -4.41
CA GLY A 340 -0.13 -1.82 -5.83
C GLY A 340 -0.81 -0.61 -6.46
N PHE A 341 -0.09 0.17 -7.26
CA PHE A 341 -0.66 1.25 -8.08
C PHE A 341 -0.25 1.10 -9.54
N TYR A 342 -1.15 1.49 -10.44
CA TYR A 342 -0.90 1.46 -11.87
C TYR A 342 -1.29 2.77 -12.56
N LYS A 343 -0.74 2.89 -13.76
CA LYS A 343 -1.01 3.89 -14.79
C LYS A 343 -1.76 3.25 -15.95
N ASN A 344 -2.69 4.00 -16.52
CA ASN A 344 -3.33 3.68 -17.77
C ASN A 344 -2.36 3.87 -18.94
N SER A 345 -2.70 3.21 -20.03
CA SER A 345 -1.94 3.09 -21.26
C SER A 345 -2.78 3.59 -22.43
N SER A 346 -2.17 3.61 -23.62
CA SER A 346 -2.85 4.01 -24.84
C SER A 346 -2.40 3.19 -26.04
N ILE A 347 -3.24 3.13 -27.07
CA ILE A 347 -2.92 2.58 -28.39
C ILE A 347 -3.30 3.61 -29.44
N ALA A 348 -2.41 3.88 -30.38
CA ALA A 348 -2.61 4.82 -31.47
C ALA A 348 -1.94 4.33 -32.77
N GLY A 349 -2.39 4.92 -33.86
CA GLY A 349 -1.92 4.61 -35.20
C GLY A 349 -2.53 5.53 -36.25
N VAL A 350 -2.34 5.16 -37.51
CA VAL A 350 -2.84 5.90 -38.67
C VAL A 350 -3.32 4.94 -39.74
N VAL A 351 -4.40 5.31 -40.42
CA VAL A 351 -4.82 4.70 -41.69
C VAL A 351 -4.38 5.62 -42.82
N TYR A 352 -3.72 5.10 -43.84
CA TYR A 352 -3.07 5.93 -44.85
C TYR A 352 -3.02 5.26 -46.23
N VAL A 353 -2.86 6.07 -47.26
CA VAL A 353 -2.63 5.60 -48.62
C VAL A 353 -1.18 5.12 -48.74
N ASP A 354 -0.97 3.82 -48.79
CA ASP A 354 0.33 3.15 -48.98
C ASP A 354 0.62 3.02 -50.47
N ALA A 355 1.05 4.12 -51.09
CA ALA A 355 1.12 4.21 -52.55
C ALA A 355 2.19 3.27 -53.15
N ASN A 356 3.18 2.85 -52.36
CA ASN A 356 4.24 1.96 -52.78
C ASN A 356 4.11 0.53 -52.19
N ASN A 357 3.05 0.28 -51.41
CA ASN A 357 2.75 -0.99 -50.75
C ASN A 357 3.92 -1.54 -49.93
N ASP A 358 4.60 -0.67 -49.17
CA ASP A 358 5.76 -1.02 -48.36
C ASP A 358 5.43 -1.22 -46.86
N GLY A 359 4.21 -0.88 -46.44
CA GLY A 359 3.73 -1.00 -45.06
C GLY A 359 4.34 0.02 -44.10
N VAL A 360 4.98 1.08 -44.60
CA VAL A 360 5.59 2.13 -43.78
C VAL A 360 5.06 3.50 -44.22
N LYS A 361 4.26 4.13 -43.34
CA LYS A 361 3.74 5.47 -43.63
C LYS A 361 4.85 6.50 -43.91
N GLY A 362 4.98 6.87 -45.17
CA GLY A 362 5.85 7.91 -45.67
C GLY A 362 5.34 9.33 -45.36
N THR A 363 6.22 10.31 -45.57
CA THR A 363 5.89 11.74 -45.37
C THR A 363 4.99 12.31 -46.47
N SER A 364 5.01 11.72 -47.67
CA SER A 364 4.16 12.09 -48.80
C SER A 364 2.82 11.36 -48.84
N GLU A 365 2.64 10.38 -47.97
CA GLU A 365 1.45 9.54 -47.95
C GLU A 365 0.34 10.18 -47.11
N SER A 366 -0.82 10.32 -47.73
CA SER A 366 -1.99 10.98 -47.14
C SER A 366 -2.69 10.02 -46.20
N GLY A 367 -3.19 10.54 -45.08
CA GLY A 367 -4.06 9.76 -44.21
C GLY A 367 -5.47 9.62 -44.78
N ILE A 368 -6.18 8.59 -44.35
CA ILE A 368 -7.56 8.31 -44.74
C ILE A 368 -8.46 8.55 -43.52
N GLY A 369 -9.24 9.63 -43.57
CA GLY A 369 -10.18 9.98 -42.51
C GLY A 369 -11.54 9.30 -42.64
N GLY A 370 -12.25 9.16 -41.53
CA GLY A 370 -13.59 8.56 -41.52
C GLY A 370 -13.61 7.03 -41.40
N VAL A 371 -12.45 6.39 -41.24
CA VAL A 371 -12.33 4.93 -41.15
C VAL A 371 -12.61 4.46 -39.72
N THR A 372 -13.42 3.43 -39.57
CA THR A 372 -13.76 2.90 -38.25
C THR A 372 -12.70 1.91 -37.79
N ILE A 373 -12.13 2.16 -36.61
CA ILE A 373 -11.22 1.24 -35.92
C ILE A 373 -11.96 0.68 -34.70
N THR A 374 -11.97 -0.64 -34.58
CA THR A 374 -12.51 -1.37 -33.43
C THR A 374 -11.36 -1.91 -32.60
N LEU A 375 -11.36 -1.62 -31.30
CA LEU A 375 -10.48 -2.22 -30.32
C LEU A 375 -11.26 -3.26 -29.52
N THR A 376 -10.75 -4.48 -29.47
CA THR A 376 -11.22 -5.55 -28.58
C THR A 376 -10.09 -6.02 -27.68
N GLY A 377 -10.40 -6.65 -26.55
CA GLY A 377 -9.36 -7.19 -25.68
C GLY A 377 -9.87 -7.68 -24.34
N THR A 378 -8.92 -7.93 -23.44
CA THR A 378 -9.17 -8.32 -22.05
C THR A 378 -8.18 -7.62 -21.12
N ASN A 379 -8.68 -7.13 -19.99
CA ASN A 379 -7.89 -6.67 -18.85
C ASN A 379 -8.35 -7.37 -17.57
N ASP A 380 -7.87 -6.93 -16.42
CA ASP A 380 -8.22 -7.46 -15.10
C ASP A 380 -9.72 -7.34 -14.75
N LEU A 381 -10.45 -6.41 -15.37
CA LEU A 381 -11.90 -6.28 -15.23
C LEU A 381 -12.72 -7.12 -16.24
N GLY A 382 -12.05 -7.81 -17.17
CA GLY A 382 -12.68 -8.65 -18.19
C GLY A 382 -12.58 -8.08 -19.60
N SER A 383 -13.57 -8.38 -20.45
CA SER A 383 -13.56 -8.02 -21.86
C SER A 383 -13.78 -6.52 -22.11
N VAL A 384 -13.05 -5.99 -23.10
CA VAL A 384 -13.13 -4.60 -23.57
C VAL A 384 -13.53 -4.59 -25.04
N THR A 385 -14.47 -3.72 -25.40
CA THR A 385 -14.80 -3.40 -26.80
C THR A 385 -15.01 -1.89 -26.92
N LEU A 386 -14.22 -1.23 -27.75
CA LEU A 386 -14.29 0.20 -28.04
C LEU A 386 -14.24 0.42 -29.55
N THR A 387 -14.77 1.54 -30.02
CA THR A 387 -14.62 1.98 -31.41
C THR A 387 -14.21 3.44 -31.47
N THR A 388 -13.49 3.81 -32.53
CA THR A 388 -13.19 5.20 -32.87
C THR A 388 -13.18 5.36 -34.38
N THR A 389 -13.14 6.59 -34.86
CA THR A 389 -13.04 6.90 -36.28
C THR A 389 -11.78 7.71 -36.52
N THR A 390 -11.06 7.42 -37.59
CA THR A 390 -9.86 8.17 -37.96
C THR A 390 -10.19 9.63 -38.23
N ALA A 391 -9.33 10.52 -37.75
CA ALA A 391 -9.36 11.94 -38.08
C ALA A 391 -9.03 12.17 -39.56
N ALA A 392 -9.21 13.40 -40.05
CA ALA A 392 -8.97 13.73 -41.47
C ALA A 392 -7.54 13.43 -41.96
N ASP A 393 -6.57 13.39 -41.05
CA ASP A 393 -5.17 13.02 -41.32
C ASP A 393 -4.88 11.53 -41.15
N GLY A 394 -5.92 10.70 -40.99
CA GLY A 394 -5.84 9.26 -40.82
C GLY A 394 -5.57 8.80 -39.38
N SER A 395 -5.28 9.71 -38.45
CA SER A 395 -4.91 9.33 -37.08
C SER A 395 -6.08 8.81 -36.26
N TYR A 396 -5.80 7.85 -35.39
CA TYR A 396 -6.74 7.36 -34.39
C TYR A 396 -6.02 7.05 -33.08
N SER A 397 -6.77 7.04 -31.97
CA SER A 397 -6.24 6.69 -30.65
C SER A 397 -7.30 6.16 -29.71
N PHE A 398 -6.89 5.22 -28.86
CA PHE A 398 -7.60 4.74 -27.67
C PHE A 398 -6.75 5.09 -26.44
N GLY A 399 -7.25 5.99 -25.59
CA GLY A 399 -6.63 6.35 -24.31
C GLY A 399 -7.28 5.65 -23.13
N ASN A 400 -6.69 5.83 -21.93
CA ASN A 400 -7.22 5.31 -20.66
C ASN A 400 -7.42 3.78 -20.64
N LEU A 401 -6.54 3.04 -21.32
CA LEU A 401 -6.59 1.58 -21.35
C LEU A 401 -5.87 1.02 -20.13
N ARG A 402 -6.51 0.14 -19.36
CA ARG A 402 -5.81 -0.63 -18.32
C ARG A 402 -4.80 -1.59 -18.96
N PRO A 403 -3.72 -1.99 -18.26
CA PRO A 403 -2.88 -3.10 -18.69
C PRO A 403 -3.70 -4.34 -19.08
N GLY A 404 -3.25 -5.03 -20.12
CA GLY A 404 -4.02 -6.12 -20.72
C GLY A 404 -3.58 -6.45 -22.13
N THR A 405 -4.34 -7.33 -22.77
CA THR A 405 -4.08 -7.78 -24.14
C THR A 405 -5.20 -7.33 -25.05
N TYR A 406 -4.83 -6.65 -26.13
CA TYR A 406 -5.75 -5.98 -27.04
C TYR A 406 -5.52 -6.39 -28.49
N GLN A 407 -6.52 -6.07 -29.31
CA GLN A 407 -6.54 -6.24 -30.74
C GLN A 407 -7.21 -5.01 -31.38
N LEU A 408 -6.72 -4.64 -32.55
CA LEU A 408 -7.31 -3.65 -33.43
C LEU A 408 -7.83 -4.34 -34.68
N VAL A 409 -9.01 -3.90 -35.14
CA VAL A 409 -9.60 -4.28 -36.43
C VAL A 409 -10.03 -3.01 -37.14
N GLU A 410 -9.53 -2.82 -38.34
CA GLU A 410 -10.00 -1.78 -39.25
C GLU A 410 -11.24 -2.27 -40.02
N SER A 411 -12.17 -1.36 -40.28
CA SER A 411 -13.17 -1.55 -41.33
C SER A 411 -12.59 -1.05 -42.65
N GLN A 412 -12.33 -1.96 -43.60
CA GLN A 412 -11.85 -1.65 -44.95
C GLN A 412 -12.51 -0.37 -45.50
N PRO A 413 -11.74 0.69 -45.80
CA PRO A 413 -12.31 1.93 -46.31
C PRO A 413 -12.82 1.79 -47.75
N ASP A 414 -13.99 2.37 -48.02
CA ASP A 414 -14.59 2.38 -49.36
C ASP A 414 -13.67 3.05 -50.39
N GLY A 415 -13.48 2.40 -51.54
CA GLY A 415 -12.66 2.93 -52.64
C GLY A 415 -11.15 2.62 -52.53
N PHE A 416 -10.75 1.88 -51.49
CA PHE A 416 -9.41 1.37 -51.31
C PHE A 416 -9.39 -0.16 -51.34
N LEU A 417 -8.20 -0.71 -51.55
CA LEU A 417 -7.92 -2.14 -51.42
C LEU A 417 -6.96 -2.31 -50.24
N ASP A 418 -7.15 -3.39 -49.47
CA ASP A 418 -6.21 -3.85 -48.45
C ASP A 418 -4.77 -3.86 -48.97
N GLY A 419 -3.87 -3.23 -48.21
CA GLY A 419 -2.45 -3.15 -48.49
C GLY A 419 -1.62 -3.81 -47.40
N LYS A 420 -0.54 -3.16 -46.96
CA LYS A 420 0.32 -3.70 -45.91
C LYS A 420 0.16 -2.92 -44.60
N ASP A 421 -0.21 -3.68 -43.59
CA ASP A 421 -0.28 -3.20 -42.21
C ASP A 421 1.08 -3.21 -41.51
N ALA A 422 1.19 -2.38 -40.47
CA ALA A 422 2.36 -2.29 -39.61
C ALA A 422 2.02 -2.56 -38.15
N VAL A 423 2.81 -3.44 -37.53
CA VAL A 423 2.77 -3.63 -36.07
C VAL A 423 3.30 -2.39 -35.36
N GLY A 424 2.62 -2.01 -34.28
CA GLY A 424 3.02 -0.86 -33.48
C GLY A 424 4.22 -1.13 -32.57
N SER A 425 4.56 -0.11 -31.78
CA SER A 425 5.70 -0.12 -30.87
C SER A 425 5.61 -1.14 -29.73
N GLN A 426 4.42 -1.69 -29.47
CA GLN A 426 4.20 -2.76 -28.48
C GLN A 426 4.12 -4.15 -29.14
N GLY A 427 4.46 -4.26 -30.43
CA GLY A 427 4.39 -5.50 -31.19
C GLY A 427 2.96 -5.87 -31.59
N GLY A 428 2.71 -7.18 -31.63
CA GLY A 428 1.45 -7.77 -32.08
C GLY A 428 1.64 -8.77 -33.23
N THR A 429 0.53 -9.27 -33.76
CA THR A 429 0.50 -10.17 -34.92
C THR A 429 -0.46 -9.61 -35.97
N LEU A 430 0.05 -9.42 -37.19
CA LEU A 430 -0.73 -8.96 -38.32
C LEU A 430 -1.72 -10.03 -38.80
N GLY A 431 -2.90 -9.57 -39.19
CA GLY A 431 -3.92 -10.26 -39.97
C GLY A 431 -4.47 -9.30 -41.01
N ASN A 432 -5.48 -9.73 -41.77
CA ASN A 432 -6.18 -8.87 -42.72
C ASN A 432 -6.95 -7.78 -41.95
N ASP A 433 -6.65 -6.50 -42.21
CA ASP A 433 -7.22 -5.34 -41.50
C ASP A 433 -7.12 -5.47 -39.97
N GLN A 434 -6.06 -6.11 -39.47
CA GLN A 434 -6.01 -6.53 -38.07
C GLN A 434 -4.61 -6.55 -37.47
N VAL A 435 -4.49 -6.01 -36.25
CA VAL A 435 -3.31 -6.17 -35.38
C VAL A 435 -3.75 -6.78 -34.06
N SER A 436 -3.37 -8.03 -33.82
CA SER A 436 -3.75 -8.80 -32.62
C SER A 436 -2.62 -8.90 -31.60
N ASN A 437 -2.91 -9.39 -30.39
CA ASN A 437 -1.92 -9.66 -29.33
C ASN A 437 -1.07 -8.44 -28.93
N ILE A 438 -1.67 -7.25 -28.92
CA ILE A 438 -1.03 -6.04 -28.42
C ILE A 438 -1.05 -6.08 -26.90
N ILE A 439 0.09 -6.33 -26.27
CA ILE A 439 0.21 -6.39 -24.80
C ILE A 439 0.58 -5.01 -24.29
N LEU A 440 -0.29 -4.43 -23.47
CA LEU A 440 -0.01 -3.18 -22.75
C LEU A 440 0.35 -3.49 -21.30
N THR A 441 1.51 -3.02 -20.88
CA THR A 441 1.85 -2.89 -19.45
C THR A 441 1.55 -1.48 -18.98
N SER A 442 1.58 -1.27 -17.66
CA SER A 442 1.20 -0.01 -17.04
C SER A 442 1.99 1.21 -17.55
N GLY A 443 1.25 2.23 -18.01
CA GLY A 443 1.82 3.51 -18.46
C GLY A 443 2.48 3.46 -19.84
N THR A 444 2.22 2.42 -20.64
CA THR A 444 2.78 2.29 -21.99
C THR A 444 1.93 2.98 -23.04
N ASN A 445 2.59 3.65 -23.98
CA ASN A 445 1.95 4.25 -25.15
C ASN A 445 2.32 3.41 -26.38
N GLY A 446 1.35 2.65 -26.90
CA GLY A 446 1.46 1.97 -28.18
C GLY A 446 1.20 2.93 -29.31
N VAL A 447 2.18 3.11 -30.20
CA VAL A 447 2.07 3.96 -31.38
C VAL A 447 2.41 3.16 -32.64
N ASN A 448 2.11 3.72 -33.81
CA ASN A 448 2.45 3.14 -35.12
C ASN A 448 1.76 1.81 -35.45
N ASN A 449 0.58 1.55 -34.88
CA ASN A 449 -0.28 0.45 -35.32
C ASN A 449 -1.01 0.91 -36.59
N ASN A 450 -0.40 0.73 -37.76
CA ASN A 450 -0.85 1.43 -38.97
C ASN A 450 -1.52 0.46 -39.93
N PHE A 451 -2.56 0.94 -40.61
CA PHE A 451 -3.25 0.23 -41.68
C PHE A 451 -2.96 0.94 -43.00
N GLY A 452 -2.38 0.20 -43.95
CA GLY A 452 -1.86 0.74 -45.20
C GLY A 452 -2.75 0.33 -46.36
N GLU A 453 -3.33 1.31 -47.04
CA GLU A 453 -4.38 1.11 -48.05
C GLU A 453 -3.93 1.49 -49.45
N LEU A 454 -4.30 0.68 -50.45
CA LEU A 454 -4.00 0.95 -51.85
C LEU A 454 -5.18 1.69 -52.51
N LEU A 455 -4.87 2.74 -53.27
CA LEU A 455 -5.86 3.35 -54.16
C LEU A 455 -6.22 2.36 -55.27
N ALA A 456 -7.49 2.01 -55.36
CA ALA A 456 -7.97 1.14 -56.43
C ALA A 456 -7.82 1.83 -57.79
N ALA A 457 -7.28 1.12 -58.78
CA ALA A 457 -7.27 1.57 -60.16
C ALA A 457 -8.56 1.11 -60.86
N SER A 458 -8.99 1.85 -61.88
CA SER A 458 -10.15 1.46 -62.69
C SER A 458 -9.79 1.39 -64.16
N LEU A 459 -10.17 0.29 -64.81
CA LEU A 459 -10.05 0.09 -66.25
C LEU A 459 -11.43 -0.21 -66.83
N GLY A 460 -11.88 0.64 -67.74
CA GLY A 460 -13.19 0.52 -68.36
C GLY A 460 -13.23 1.22 -69.71
N ASP A 461 -14.21 0.83 -70.52
CA ASP A 461 -14.59 1.51 -71.74
C ASP A 461 -15.93 0.91 -72.21
N ARG A 462 -16.17 0.90 -73.51
CA ARG A 462 -17.39 0.42 -74.15
C ARG A 462 -17.13 -0.83 -74.99
N VAL A 463 -18.06 -1.76 -74.94
CA VAL A 463 -18.21 -2.86 -75.91
C VAL A 463 -19.32 -2.47 -76.88
N TRP A 464 -19.03 -2.43 -78.18
CA TRP A 464 -19.96 -2.01 -79.21
C TRP A 464 -20.06 -3.02 -80.35
N GLU A 465 -21.17 -2.95 -81.09
CA GLU A 465 -21.35 -3.66 -82.35
C GLU A 465 -20.69 -2.86 -83.47
N ASP A 466 -19.53 -3.33 -83.95
CA ASP A 466 -18.86 -2.81 -85.15
C ASP A 466 -19.70 -3.15 -86.39
N SER A 467 -20.60 -2.24 -86.75
CA SER A 467 -21.67 -2.49 -87.72
C SER A 467 -21.16 -2.44 -89.17
N ASN A 468 -20.03 -1.77 -89.38
CA ASN A 468 -19.42 -1.58 -90.69
C ASN A 468 -18.06 -2.29 -90.85
N ALA A 469 -17.60 -3.01 -89.82
CA ALA A 469 -16.38 -3.80 -89.76
C ALA A 469 -15.09 -2.97 -89.95
N ASN A 470 -15.06 -1.72 -89.49
CA ASN A 470 -13.90 -0.82 -89.66
C ASN A 470 -12.99 -0.74 -88.43
N GLY A 471 -13.37 -1.33 -87.29
CA GLY A 471 -12.60 -1.29 -86.04
C GLY A 471 -12.50 0.09 -85.38
N ILE A 472 -13.34 1.06 -85.76
CA ILE A 472 -13.45 2.40 -85.19
C ILE A 472 -14.82 2.48 -84.53
N GLN A 473 -14.88 3.01 -83.30
CA GLN A 473 -16.17 3.27 -82.67
C GLN A 473 -16.85 4.48 -83.32
N ASP A 474 -17.79 4.23 -84.23
CA ASP A 474 -18.49 5.26 -85.00
C ASP A 474 -19.73 5.79 -84.28
N ASN A 475 -20.10 7.03 -84.60
CA ASN A 475 -21.33 7.62 -84.09
C ASN A 475 -22.56 6.88 -84.67
N GLY A 476 -23.33 6.22 -83.80
CA GLY A 476 -24.52 5.45 -84.16
C GLY A 476 -24.38 3.94 -83.93
N GLU A 477 -23.17 3.45 -83.65
CA GLU A 477 -22.97 2.04 -83.30
C GLU A 477 -23.52 1.75 -81.90
N LEU A 478 -24.23 0.63 -81.78
CA LEU A 478 -24.93 0.25 -80.55
C LEU A 478 -23.97 -0.36 -79.55
N GLY A 479 -24.23 -0.11 -78.27
CA GLY A 479 -23.55 -0.80 -77.18
C GLY A 479 -24.07 -2.22 -77.00
N LEU A 480 -23.19 -3.14 -76.62
CA LEU A 480 -23.57 -4.51 -76.30
C LEU A 480 -23.72 -4.68 -74.79
N ALA A 481 -24.96 -4.81 -74.32
CA ALA A 481 -25.29 -4.99 -72.91
C ALA A 481 -25.11 -6.44 -72.44
N GLY A 482 -24.77 -6.64 -71.17
CA GLY A 482 -24.67 -7.96 -70.56
C GLY A 482 -23.42 -8.76 -70.92
N VAL A 483 -22.45 -8.14 -71.58
CA VAL A 483 -21.16 -8.76 -71.90
C VAL A 483 -20.32 -8.82 -70.63
N THR A 484 -19.86 -10.01 -70.24
CA THR A 484 -18.92 -10.19 -69.13
C THR A 484 -17.49 -9.94 -69.61
N VAL A 485 -16.87 -8.88 -69.10
CA VAL A 485 -15.46 -8.54 -69.29
C VAL A 485 -14.67 -9.06 -68.09
N LYS A 486 -13.56 -9.77 -68.34
CA LYS A 486 -12.64 -10.25 -67.30
C LYS A 486 -11.35 -9.45 -67.36
N LEU A 487 -10.88 -8.95 -66.23
CA LEU A 487 -9.57 -8.31 -66.15
C LEU A 487 -8.49 -9.39 -66.04
N LEU A 488 -7.49 -9.35 -66.93
CA LEU A 488 -6.38 -10.30 -66.97
C LEU A 488 -5.03 -9.58 -66.78
N ASP A 489 -4.05 -10.27 -66.21
CA ASP A 489 -2.66 -9.82 -66.11
C ASP A 489 -1.92 -9.94 -67.45
N GLY A 490 -0.65 -9.48 -67.50
CA GLY A 490 0.17 -9.55 -68.71
C GLY A 490 0.52 -10.97 -69.19
N ASN A 491 0.24 -11.99 -68.36
CA ASN A 491 0.41 -13.40 -68.70
C ASN A 491 -0.92 -14.07 -69.11
N GLY A 492 -2.03 -13.32 -69.08
CA GLY A 492 -3.37 -13.81 -69.41
C GLY A 492 -4.12 -14.49 -68.26
N ASN A 493 -3.62 -14.43 -67.02
CA ASN A 493 -4.32 -14.96 -65.85
C ASN A 493 -5.34 -13.93 -65.34
N PRO A 494 -6.48 -14.34 -64.74
CA PRO A 494 -7.40 -13.39 -64.12
C PRO A 494 -6.73 -12.59 -63.00
N VAL A 495 -6.94 -11.27 -62.99
CA VAL A 495 -6.60 -10.42 -61.85
C VAL A 495 -7.55 -10.76 -60.71
N ILE A 496 -6.99 -11.01 -59.51
CA ILE A 496 -7.71 -11.43 -58.33
C ILE A 496 -7.65 -10.32 -57.28
N VAL A 497 -8.81 -9.88 -56.80
CA VAL A 497 -8.95 -8.92 -55.68
C VAL A 497 -9.83 -9.57 -54.62
N GLY A 498 -9.40 -9.55 -53.35
CA GLY A 498 -10.13 -10.23 -52.27
C GLY A 498 -10.41 -11.71 -52.53
N GLY A 499 -9.50 -12.40 -53.23
CA GLY A 499 -9.65 -13.82 -53.59
C GLY A 499 -10.61 -14.12 -54.76
N THR A 500 -11.20 -13.09 -55.40
CA THR A 500 -12.16 -13.25 -56.50
C THR A 500 -11.64 -12.64 -57.81
N PRO A 501 -11.83 -13.28 -58.97
CA PRO A 501 -11.52 -12.68 -60.27
C PRO A 501 -12.30 -11.39 -60.51
N VAL A 502 -11.60 -10.33 -60.91
CA VAL A 502 -12.23 -9.05 -61.27
C VAL A 502 -12.95 -9.21 -62.61
N THR A 503 -14.27 -9.02 -62.57
CA THR A 503 -15.13 -9.02 -63.77
C THR A 503 -16.08 -7.84 -63.74
N ALA A 504 -16.42 -7.32 -64.92
CA ALA A 504 -17.42 -6.28 -65.10
C ALA A 504 -18.44 -6.74 -66.13
N THR A 505 -19.70 -6.34 -65.97
CA THR A 505 -20.76 -6.60 -66.94
C THR A 505 -21.17 -5.29 -67.57
N THR A 506 -21.23 -5.25 -68.90
CA THR A 506 -21.57 -4.02 -69.63
C THR A 506 -23.01 -3.58 -69.41
N ASP A 507 -23.23 -2.27 -69.30
CA ASP A 507 -24.54 -1.63 -69.17
C ASP A 507 -25.32 -1.61 -70.51
N ALA A 508 -26.50 -0.99 -70.52
CA ALA A 508 -27.34 -0.85 -71.72
C ALA A 508 -26.67 -0.11 -72.90
N ASN A 509 -25.65 0.71 -72.62
CA ASN A 509 -24.87 1.44 -73.61
C ASN A 509 -23.55 0.73 -73.95
N GLY A 510 -23.32 -0.47 -73.40
CA GLY A 510 -22.11 -1.26 -73.61
C GLY A 510 -20.95 -0.86 -72.70
N ASN A 511 -21.12 0.09 -71.78
CA ASN A 511 -20.02 0.56 -70.94
C ASN A 511 -19.74 -0.43 -69.80
N TYR A 512 -18.47 -0.63 -69.47
CA TYR A 512 -18.02 -1.38 -68.31
C TYR A 512 -16.91 -0.62 -67.58
N LEU A 513 -16.77 -0.88 -66.29
CA LEU A 513 -15.66 -0.40 -65.46
C LEU A 513 -15.25 -1.53 -64.53
N SER A 514 -14.02 -2.00 -64.67
CA SER A 514 -13.37 -2.94 -63.74
C SER A 514 -12.57 -2.13 -62.73
N VAL A 515 -12.72 -2.40 -61.44
CA VAL A 515 -11.94 -1.77 -60.36
C VAL A 515 -11.04 -2.84 -59.77
N ALA A 516 -9.74 -2.58 -59.70
CA ALA A 516 -8.73 -3.55 -59.28
C ALA A 516 -7.46 -2.92 -58.71
#